data_AF-A0A358QLE8-F1
#
_entry.id   AF-A0A358QLE8-F1
#
_cell.length_a   1.000
_cell.length_b   1.000
_cell.length_c   1.000
_cell.angle_alpha   90.00
_cell.angle_beta   90.00
_cell.angle_gamma   90.00
#
_symmetry.space_group_name_H-M   'P 1'
#
loop_
_entity.id
_entity.type
_entity.pdbx_description
1 polymer ?
#
loop_
_entity_poly.entity_id
_entity_poly.type
_entity_poly.pdbx_seq_one_letter_code
_entity_poly.pdbx_strand_id
1 'polypeptide(L)' 'MTARRPIHLVAGNWKMNTTVAEGLDLARAMRAELDGSRVEVELLPPFPHLVGVREVLQGSSLRLGAQD' A
#
# COMPACT_ATOMS: atom_id res chain seq x y z
N MET A 1 1.25 29.19 12.73
CA MET A 1 0.88 27.92 12.06
C MET A 1 1.91 27.66 10.98
N THR A 2 2.88 26.78 11.23
CA THR A 2 3.88 26.43 10.21
C THR A 2 3.17 25.60 9.14
N ALA A 3 3.11 26.12 7.92
CA ALA A 3 2.54 25.38 6.79
C ALA A 3 3.35 24.09 6.58
N ARG A 4 2.70 22.94 6.80
CA ARG A 4 3.29 21.63 6.48
C ARG A 4 3.49 21.60 4.97
N ARG A 5 4.72 21.37 4.51
CA ARG A 5 4.97 21.22 3.06
C ARG A 5 4.11 20.04 2.56
N PRO A 6 3.46 20.18 1.39
CA PRO A 6 2.72 19.07 0.80
C PRO A 6 3.67 17.89 0.56
N ILE A 7 3.29 16.71 1.02
CA ILE A 7 3.96 15.46 0.65
C ILE A 7 3.16 14.85 -0.50
N HIS A 8 3.84 14.47 -1.58
CA HIS A 8 3.16 13.80 -2.69
C HIS A 8 2.71 12.41 -2.24
N LEU A 9 1.50 12.04 -2.61
CA LEU A 9 0.91 10.72 -2.37
C LEU A 9 0.76 9.98 -3.69
N VAL A 10 1.22 8.74 -3.74
CA VAL A 10 0.96 7.79 -4.82
C VAL A 10 0.14 6.64 -4.26
N ALA A 11 -1.11 6.55 -4.72
CA ALA A 11 -2.07 5.56 -4.25
C ALA A 11 -2.35 4.50 -5.32
N GLY A 12 -2.02 3.25 -5.03
CA GLY A 12 -2.27 2.09 -5.89
C GLY A 12 -3.64 1.49 -5.63
N ASN A 13 -4.66 1.96 -6.34
CA ASN A 13 -6.00 1.35 -6.32
C ASN A 13 -6.02 0.09 -7.21
N TRP A 14 -6.00 -1.09 -6.58
CA TRP A 14 -5.99 -2.37 -7.30
C TRP A 14 -7.37 -2.72 -7.88
N LYS A 15 -8.42 -2.00 -7.47
CA LYS A 15 -9.82 -2.31 -7.78
C LYS A 15 -10.10 -3.78 -7.45
N MET A 16 -10.91 -4.46 -8.26
CA MET A 16 -11.21 -5.88 -8.12
C MET A 16 -10.31 -6.75 -9.01
N ASN A 17 -8.99 -6.62 -8.85
CA ASN A 17 -8.00 -7.43 -9.58
C ASN A 17 -7.22 -8.33 -8.61
N THR A 18 -6.59 -9.37 -9.17
CA THR A 18 -5.78 -10.40 -8.51
C THR A 18 -6.58 -11.38 -7.63
N THR A 19 -6.07 -12.61 -7.53
CA THR A 19 -6.37 -13.50 -6.42
C THR A 19 -5.67 -13.02 -5.15
N VAL A 20 -6.07 -13.53 -3.98
CA VAL A 20 -5.39 -13.19 -2.70
C VAL A 20 -3.90 -13.51 -2.78
N ALA A 21 -3.51 -14.69 -3.28
CA ALA A 21 -2.12 -15.10 -3.38
C ALA A 21 -1.29 -14.13 -4.25
N GLU A 22 -1.77 -13.83 -5.46
CA GLU A 22 -1.11 -12.88 -6.38
C GLU A 22 -1.01 -11.49 -5.78
N GLY A 23 -2.04 -11.03 -5.07
CA GLY A 23 -2.01 -9.74 -4.38
C GLY A 23 -1.00 -9.68 -3.25
N LEU A 24 -0.81 -10.78 -2.50
CA LEU A 24 0.24 -10.85 -1.48
C LEU A 24 1.64 -10.84 -2.08
N ASP A 25 1.84 -11.49 -3.23
CA ASP A 25 3.11 -11.44 -3.97
C ASP A 25 3.38 -10.02 -4.49
N LEU A 26 2.36 -9.36 -5.03
CA LEU A 26 2.45 -7.96 -5.44
C LEU A 26 2.79 -7.04 -4.26
N ALA A 27 2.14 -7.21 -3.10
CA ALA A 27 2.45 -6.42 -1.90
C ALA A 27 3.90 -6.62 -1.43
N ARG A 28 4.41 -7.85 -1.47
CA ARG A 28 5.82 -8.15 -1.11
C ARG A 28 6.80 -7.46 -2.06
N ALA A 29 6.54 -7.54 -3.36
CA ALA A 29 7.36 -6.87 -4.37
C ALA A 29 7.34 -5.35 -4.19
N MET A 30 6.15 -4.75 -3.98
CA MET A 30 6.03 -3.31 -3.75
C MET A 30 6.72 -2.87 -2.46
N ARG A 31 6.63 -3.64 -1.37
CA ARG A 31 7.36 -3.36 -0.14
C ARG A 31 8.88 -3.36 -0.38
N ALA A 32 9.41 -4.35 -1.08
CA ALA A 32 10.85 -4.45 -1.33
C ALA A 32 11.41 -3.24 -2.08
N GLU A 33 10.64 -2.70 -3.02
CA GLU A 33 11.06 -1.58 -3.89
C GLU A 33 10.74 -0.19 -3.32
N LEU A 34 9.67 -0.05 -2.53
CA LEU A 34 9.11 1.25 -2.17
C LEU A 34 9.25 1.62 -0.70
N ASP A 35 9.77 0.73 0.15
CA ASP A 35 10.00 1.03 1.56
C ASP A 35 11.05 2.16 1.71
N GLY A 36 10.72 3.18 2.49
CA GLY A 36 11.53 4.38 2.62
C GLY A 36 11.46 5.35 1.43
N SER A 37 10.48 5.22 0.53
CA SER A 37 10.27 6.15 -0.57
C SER A 37 10.13 7.61 -0.10
N ARG A 38 10.56 8.55 -0.94
CA ARG A 38 10.47 10.01 -0.68
C ARG A 38 9.03 10.54 -0.75
N VAL A 39 8.11 9.76 -1.28
CA VAL A 39 6.67 10.06 -1.36
C VAL A 39 5.89 9.12 -0.46
N GLU A 40 4.70 9.52 -0.04
CA GLU A 40 3.78 8.60 0.62
C GLU A 40 3.25 7.60 -0.40
N VAL A 41 3.28 6.32 -0.05
CA VAL A 41 2.77 5.23 -0.87
C VAL A 41 1.66 4.53 -0.11
N GLU A 42 0.53 4.34 -0.76
CA GLU A 42 -0.63 3.64 -0.18
C GLU A 42 -1.15 2.57 -1.14
N LEU A 43 -1.36 1.36 -0.63
CA LEU A 43 -1.95 0.26 -1.38
C LEU A 43 -3.43 0.15 -1.00
N LEU A 44 -4.30 0.06 -2.00
CA LEU A 44 -5.75 -0.13 -1.82
C LEU A 44 -6.16 -1.43 -2.53
N PRO A 45 -5.98 -2.61 -1.89
CA PRO A 45 -6.33 -3.90 -2.47
C PRO A 45 -7.83 -4.22 -2.34
N PRO A 46 -8.37 -5.24 -3.03
CA PRO A 46 -9.71 -5.76 -2.76
C PRO A 46 -9.89 -6.17 -1.29
N PHE A 47 -11.11 -6.10 -0.75
CA PHE A 47 -11.40 -6.39 0.67
C PHE A 47 -10.82 -7.72 1.19
N PRO A 48 -10.93 -8.86 0.47
CA PRO A 48 -10.40 -10.14 0.95
C PRO A 48 -8.88 -10.14 1.21
N HIS A 49 -8.15 -9.22 0.60
CA HIS A 49 -6.69 -9.13 0.68
C HIS A 49 -6.21 -8.33 1.88
N LEU A 50 -7.08 -7.52 2.50
CA LEU A 50 -6.70 -6.50 3.49
C LEU A 50 -5.87 -7.08 4.65
N VAL A 51 -6.29 -8.22 5.22
CA VAL A 51 -5.61 -8.84 6.36
C VAL A 51 -4.20 -9.30 5.97
N GLY A 52 -4.07 -10.05 4.88
CA GLY A 52 -2.76 -10.56 4.47
C GLY A 52 -1.84 -9.43 3.96
N VAL A 53 -2.37 -8.43 3.26
CA VAL A 53 -1.57 -7.26 2.85
C VAL A 53 -1.13 -6.47 4.08
N ARG A 54 -1.97 -6.33 5.11
CA ARG A 54 -1.58 -5.70 6.38
C ARG A 54 -0.39 -6.40 7.01
N GLU A 55 -0.39 -7.74 7.05
CA GLU A 55 0.73 -8.54 7.57
C GLU A 55 2.01 -8.32 6.76
N VAL A 56 1.90 -8.36 5.42
CA VAL A 56 3.05 -8.13 4.52
C VAL A 56 3.67 -6.76 4.71
N LEU A 57 2.85 -5.72 4.94
CA LEU A 57 3.32 -4.33 5.07
C LEU A 57 3.82 -3.97 6.48
N GLN A 58 3.73 -4.86 7.47
CA GLN A 58 4.16 -4.58 8.84
C GLN A 58 5.63 -4.13 8.89
N GLY A 59 5.86 -3.01 9.57
CA GLY A 59 7.18 -2.42 9.76
C GLY A 59 7.72 -1.62 8.56
N SER A 60 6.99 -1.53 7.44
CA SER A 60 7.36 -0.69 6.30
C SER A 60 6.76 0.72 6.37
N SER A 61 7.25 1.63 5.54
CA SER A 61 6.68 2.97 5.36
C SER A 61 5.41 3.00 4.51
N LEU A 62 5.03 1.89 3.86
CA LEU A 62 3.85 1.80 3.01
C LEU A 62 2.57 1.78 3.85
N ARG A 63 1.54 2.48 3.36
CA ARG A 63 0.21 2.52 3.97
C ARG A 63 -0.74 1.54 3.29
N LEU A 64 -1.78 1.16 4.04
CA LEU A 64 -2.87 0.30 3.57
C LEU A 64 -4.19 1.05 3.72
N GLY A 65 -4.94 1.15 2.63
CA GLY A 65 -6.31 1.67 2.59
C GLY A 65 -7.32 0.62 2.14
N ALA A 66 -8.58 0.78 2.53
CA ALA A 66 -9.72 0.03 1.98
C ALA A 66 -10.35 0.79 0.79
N GLN A 67 -11.15 0.11 -0.03
CA GLN A 67 -11.78 0.72 -1.22
C GLN A 67 -13.21 1.25 -0.98
N ASP A 68 -13.96 0.68 -0.04
CA ASP A 68 -15.28 1.11 0.47
C ASP A 68 -15.60 0.31 1.76
#